data_AF-E0U9E5-F1
#
_entry.id   AF-E0U9E5-F1
#
_cell.length_a   1.000
_cell.length_b   1.000
_cell.length_c   1.000
_cell.angle_alpha   90.00
_cell.angle_beta   90.00
_cell.angle_gamma   90.00
#
_symmetry.space_group_name_H-M   'P 1'
#
loop_
_entity.id
_entity.type
_entity.pdbx_description
1 polymer ?
#
loop_
_entity_poly.entity_id
_entity_poly.type
_entity_poly.pdbx_seq_one_letter_code
_entity_poly.pdbx_strand_id
1 'polypeptide(L)'
;MLKREWKLKPGKEEQFRQGWRLLSEAIYKTYQTLGSRLHQNEDGTGVAYAQWKERQSWEQAREQGLMIDEIGYQLIRDSIEPDNELVSPVFC
;
A
#
# COMPACT_ATOMS: atom_id res chain seq x y z
N MET A 1 7.91 7.90 -10.01
CA MET A 1 8.00 6.79 -9.04
C MET A 1 7.63 7.38 -7.69
N LEU A 2 6.56 6.90 -7.08
CA LEU A 2 6.08 7.39 -5.79
C LEU A 2 6.49 6.34 -4.73
N LYS A 3 7.02 6.81 -3.60
CA LYS A 3 7.54 6.00 -2.48
C LYS A 3 6.77 6.32 -1.21
N ARG A 4 6.52 5.30 -0.38
CA ARG A 4 5.93 5.49 0.93
C ARG A 4 6.51 4.54 1.96
N GLU A 5 6.57 5.01 3.20
CA GLU A 5 7.22 4.34 4.30
C GLU A 5 6.26 4.28 5.49
N TRP A 6 6.11 3.10 6.09
CA TRP A 6 5.38 2.90 7.33
C TRP A 6 6.22 2.21 8.38
N LYS A 7 6.03 2.61 9.63
CA LYS A 7 6.57 1.87 10.76
C LYS A 7 5.61 0.74 11.09
N LEU A 8 6.09 -0.50 10.99
CA LEU A 8 5.29 -1.68 11.27
C LEU A 8 5.34 -1.99 12.77
N LYS A 9 4.22 -2.51 13.29
CA LYS A 9 4.20 -3.13 14.61
C LYS A 9 5.09 -4.38 14.58
N PRO A 10 5.89 -4.64 15.64
CA PRO A 10 6.70 -5.85 15.71
C PRO A 10 5.85 -7.12 15.56
N GLY A 11 6.28 -8.05 14.69
CA GLY A 11 5.58 -9.31 14.44
C GLY A 11 4.36 -9.21 13.51
N LYS A 12 4.09 -8.03 12.93
CA LYS A 12 2.98 -7.80 11.98
C LYS A 12 3.44 -7.69 10.52
N GLU A 13 4.68 -8.02 10.23
CA GLU A 13 5.30 -7.82 8.92
C GLU A 13 4.67 -8.70 7.83
N GLU A 14 4.33 -9.95 8.17
CA GLU A 14 3.63 -10.84 7.25
C GLU A 14 2.18 -10.38 7.03
N GLN A 15 1.51 -9.86 8.06
CA GLN A 15 0.16 -9.30 7.95
C GLN A 15 0.17 -8.07 7.03
N PHE A 16 1.15 -7.19 7.18
CA PHE A 16 1.36 -6.04 6.31
C PHE A 16 1.62 -6.47 4.86
N ARG A 17 2.48 -7.49 4.66
CA ARG A 17 2.79 -8.03 3.32
C ARG A 17 1.55 -8.60 2.63
N GLN A 18 0.71 -9.33 3.36
CA GLN A 18 -0.55 -9.86 2.84
C GLN A 18 -1.51 -8.73 2.46
N GLY A 19 -1.71 -7.74 3.34
CA GLY A 19 -2.55 -6.59 3.03
C GLY A 19 -2.06 -5.81 1.81
N TRP A 20 -0.74 -5.60 1.72
CA TRP A 20 -0.10 -4.96 0.57
C TRP A 20 -0.29 -5.73 -0.72
N ARG A 21 -0.20 -7.06 -0.68
CA ARG A 21 -0.42 -7.90 -1.85
C ARG A 21 -1.87 -7.77 -2.36
N LEU A 22 -2.86 -7.88 -1.48
CA LEU A 22 -4.27 -7.81 -1.86
C LEU A 22 -4.60 -6.47 -2.52
N LEU A 23 -4.20 -5.36 -1.90
CA LEU A 23 -4.42 -4.04 -2.47
C LEU A 23 -3.66 -3.83 -3.79
N SER A 24 -2.42 -4.34 -3.89
CA SER A 24 -1.64 -4.28 -5.14
C SER A 24 -2.35 -5.02 -6.28
N GLU A 25 -2.87 -6.21 -6.02
CA GLU A 25 -3.59 -7.02 -7.00
C GLU A 25 -4.90 -6.34 -7.41
N ALA A 26 -5.65 -5.76 -6.46
CA ALA A 26 -6.88 -5.04 -6.72
C ALA A 26 -6.66 -3.80 -7.59
N ILE A 27 -5.61 -3.03 -7.30
CA ILE A 27 -5.19 -1.86 -8.08
C ILE A 27 -4.71 -2.25 -9.47
N TYR A 28 -3.92 -3.32 -9.58
CA TYR A 28 -3.46 -3.82 -10.88
C TYR A 28 -4.64 -4.21 -11.77
N LYS A 29 -5.63 -4.91 -11.23
CA LYS A 29 -6.85 -5.29 -11.96
C LYS A 29 -7.68 -4.08 -12.40
N THR A 30 -7.76 -3.05 -11.56
CA THR A 30 -8.64 -1.89 -11.80
C THR A 30 -8.00 -0.85 -12.72
N TYR A 31 -6.71 -0.55 -12.51
CA TYR A 31 -6.01 0.57 -13.15
C TYR A 31 -4.85 0.15 -14.07
N GLN A 32 -4.61 -1.17 -14.22
CA GLN A 32 -3.55 -1.72 -15.09
C GLN A 32 -2.18 -1.07 -14.88
N THR A 33 -1.78 -0.94 -13.60
CA THR A 33 -0.51 -0.33 -13.20
C THR A 33 0.69 -1.12 -13.72
N LEU A 34 1.88 -0.50 -13.68
CA LEU A 34 3.13 -1.15 -14.10
C LEU A 34 3.72 -2.05 -13.02
N GLY A 35 3.04 -2.17 -11.88
CA GLY A 35 3.40 -3.02 -10.75
C GLY A 35 3.76 -2.23 -9.49
N SER A 36 3.85 -2.97 -8.39
CA SER A 36 4.26 -2.48 -7.08
C SER A 36 5.44 -3.30 -6.55
N ARG A 37 6.28 -2.69 -5.72
CA ARG A 37 7.30 -3.39 -4.94
C ARG A 37 7.14 -3.06 -3.47
N LEU A 38 7.31 -4.07 -2.64
CA LEU A 38 7.40 -3.92 -1.20
C LEU A 38 8.81 -4.29 -0.78
N HIS A 39 9.40 -3.43 0.03
CA HIS A 39 10.66 -3.67 0.72
C HIS A 39 10.43 -3.53 2.22
N GLN A 40 11.21 -4.26 3.01
CA GLN A 40 11.18 -4.18 4.45
C GLN A 40 12.61 -3.92 4.91
N ASN A 41 12.80 -2.82 5.64
CA ASN A 41 14.09 -2.47 6.23
C ASN A 41 14.32 -3.28 7.51
N GLU A 42 15.60 -3.44 7.88
CA GLU A 42 16.03 -4.11 9.11
C GLU A 42 15.48 -3.44 10.38
N ASP A 43 15.18 -2.13 10.31
CA ASP A 43 14.59 -1.35 11.40
C ASP A 43 13.07 -1.58 11.60
N GLY A 44 12.45 -2.49 10.83
CA GLY A 44 11.00 -2.76 10.88
C GLY A 44 10.14 -1.78 10.07
N THR A 45 10.76 -0.95 9.23
CA THR A 45 10.06 -0.03 8.33
C THR A 45 9.66 -0.75 7.04
N GLY A 46 8.37 -0.76 6.71
CA GLY A 46 7.85 -1.22 5.43
C GLY A 46 7.90 -0.09 4.40
N VAL A 47 8.58 -0.31 3.28
CA VAL A 47 8.69 0.65 2.18
C VAL A 47 7.97 0.12 0.95
N ALA A 48 6.95 0.84 0.52
CA ALA A 48 6.22 0.54 -0.70
C ALA A 48 6.58 1.46 -1.85
N TYR A 49 6.55 0.89 -3.05
CA TYR A 49 6.72 1.57 -4.30
C TYR A 49 5.60 1.18 -5.26
N ALA A 50 5.00 2.15 -5.92
CA ALA A 50 4.06 1.92 -7.02
C ALA A 50 4.55 2.63 -8.29
N GLN A 51 4.45 1.93 -9.41
CA GLN A 51 4.71 2.49 -10.73
C GLN A 51 3.41 2.59 -11.51
N TRP A 52 3.07 3.83 -11.88
CA TRP A 52 1.88 4.17 -12.65
C TRP A 52 2.30 4.54 -14.06
N LYS A 53 1.49 4.16 -15.06
CA LYS A 53 1.72 4.58 -16.46
C LYS A 53 1.65 6.09 -16.61
N GLU A 54 0.69 6.70 -15.92
CA GLU A 54 0.40 8.11 -15.99
C GLU A 54 -0.13 8.63 -14.65
N ARG A 55 0.02 9.93 -14.42
CA ARG A 55 -0.44 10.59 -13.20
C ARG A 55 -1.96 10.52 -13.04
N GLN A 56 -2.72 10.51 -14.14
CA GLN A 56 -4.17 10.47 -14.10
C GLN A 56 -4.70 9.15 -13.52
N SER A 57 -4.09 8.00 -13.84
CA SER A 57 -4.43 6.72 -13.23
C SER A 57 -4.19 6.71 -11.72
N TRP A 58 -3.14 7.40 -11.28
CA TRP A 58 -2.88 7.59 -9.86
C TRP A 58 -3.92 8.50 -9.20
N GLU A 59 -4.30 9.62 -9.82
CA GLU A 59 -5.32 10.54 -9.29
C GLU A 59 -6.69 9.84 -9.17
N GLN A 60 -7.08 9.04 -10.17
CA GLN A 60 -8.31 8.23 -10.11
C GLN A 60 -8.27 7.20 -8.97
N ALA A 61 -7.14 6.49 -8.82
CA ALA A 61 -6.96 5.54 -7.73
C ALA A 61 -6.91 6.21 -6.35
N ARG A 62 -6.43 7.46 -6.27
CA ARG A 62 -6.44 8.27 -5.05
C ARG A 62 -7.85 8.69 -4.65
N GLU A 63 -8.66 9.14 -5.61
CA GLU A 63 -10.04 9.57 -5.37
C GLU A 63 -10.96 8.39 -5.02
N GLN A 64 -10.76 7.23 -5.66
CA GLN A 64 -11.50 6.00 -5.37
C GLN A 64 -10.87 5.15 -4.25
N GLY A 65 -9.86 5.70 -3.57
CA GLY A 65 -8.94 4.99 -2.70
C GLY A 65 -9.58 4.10 -1.63
N LEU A 66 -8.85 3.03 -1.31
CA LEU A 66 -9.00 2.14 -0.15
C LEU A 66 -10.21 1.19 -0.16
N MET A 67 -11.28 1.46 -0.88
CA MET A 67 -12.48 0.59 -0.90
C MET A 67 -12.48 -0.49 -1.98
N ILE A 68 -11.44 -0.58 -2.82
CA ILE A 68 -11.34 -1.66 -3.82
C ILE A 68 -11.09 -3.01 -3.13
N ASP A 69 -10.38 -3.01 -1.99
CA ASP A 69 -10.12 -4.20 -1.19
C ASP A 69 -10.09 -3.86 0.31
N GLU A 70 -11.25 -3.97 0.94
CA GLU A 70 -11.45 -3.66 2.37
C GLU A 70 -10.60 -4.56 3.28
N ILE A 71 -10.38 -5.81 2.87
CA ILE A 71 -9.58 -6.78 3.63
C ILE A 71 -8.11 -6.34 3.65
N GLY A 72 -7.55 -6.06 2.48
CA GLY A 72 -6.19 -5.59 2.34
C GLY A 72 -5.95 -4.27 3.07
N TYR A 73 -6.93 -3.37 3.02
CA TYR A 73 -6.92 -2.13 3.80
C TYR A 73 -6.83 -2.39 5.30
N GLN A 74 -7.70 -3.25 5.83
CA GLN A 74 -7.75 -3.54 7.26
C GLN A 74 -6.47 -4.24 7.74
N LEU A 75 -5.92 -5.16 6.94
CA LEU A 75 -4.67 -5.85 7.25
C LEU A 75 -3.50 -4.87 7.38
N ILE A 76 -3.37 -3.92 6.46
CA ILE A 76 -2.36 -2.86 6.57
C ILE A 76 -2.62 -2.01 7.81
N ARG A 77 -3.85 -1.56 8.02
CA ARG A 77 -4.23 -0.74 9.17
C ARG A 77 -3.86 -1.37 10.51
N ASP A 78 -4.09 -2.66 10.65
CA ASP A 78 -3.79 -3.38 11.89
C ASP A 78 -2.29 -3.58 12.11
N SER A 79 -1.51 -3.59 11.02
CA SER A 79 -0.08 -3.88 11.03
C SER A 79 0.84 -2.67 11.21
N ILE A 80 0.34 -1.44 11.03
CA ILE A 80 1.12 -0.21 11.20
C ILE A 80 0.95 0.38 12.60
N GLU A 81 1.95 1.11 13.08
CA GLU A 81 1.88 1.88 14.33
C GLU A 81 0.77 2.96 14.26
N PRO A 82 0.11 3.32 15.38
CA PRO A 82 -0.98 4.28 15.39
C PRO A 82 -0.57 5.71 15.01
N ASP A 83 0.73 6.04 15.12
CA ASP A 83 1.31 7.31 14.67
C ASP A 83 1.43 7.38 13.13
N ASN A 84 1.31 6.24 12.45
CA ASN A 84 1.31 6.19 10.99
C ASN A 84 -0.09 6.48 10.43
N GLU A 85 -0.23 7.61 9.73
CA GLU A 85 -1.44 7.89 8.97
C GLU A 85 -1.56 7.00 7.72
N LEU A 86 -2.72 6.35 7.58
CA LEU A 86 -3.20 5.81 6.31
C LEU A 86 -3.70 6.95 5.42
N VAL A 87 -2.81 7.88 5.06
CA VAL A 87 -3.10 8.88 4.03
C VAL A 87 -3.50 8.17 2.73
N SER A 88 -4.62 8.53 2.10
CA SER A 88 -4.98 7.99 0.78
C SER A 88 -4.16 8.69 -0.32
N PRO A 89 -3.61 7.95 -1.30
CA PRO A 89 -3.68 6.50 -1.45
C PRO A 89 -2.58 5.79 -0.66
N VAL A 90 -2.89 4.61 -0.10
CA VAL A 90 -1.87 3.69 0.45
C VAL A 90 -0.81 3.38 -0.62
N PHE A 91 -1.22 3.38 -1.89
CA PHE A 91 -0.34 3.28 -3.04
C PHE A 91 -0.04 4.68 -3.54
N CYS A 92 1.04 5.25 -3.00
CA CYS A 92 1.96 6.12 -3.71
C CYS A 92 1.40 6.84 -4.91
#